data_AF-A0A1V4FP74-F1
#
_entry.id   AF-A0A1V4FP74-F1
#
_cell.length_a   1.000
_cell.length_b   1.000
_cell.length_c   1.000
_cell.angle_alpha   90.00
_cell.angle_beta   90.00
_cell.angle_gamma   90.00
#
_symmetry.space_group_name_H-M   'P 1'
#
loop_
_entity.id
_entity.type
_entity.pdbx_description
1 polymer ?
#
loop_
_entity_poly.entity_id
_entity_poly.type
_entity_poly.pdbx_seq_one_letter_code
_entity_poly.pdbx_strand_id
1 'polypeptide(L)'
;MKIAVVVFPGSNCDVDLYEALHSVCHADVEYVSHRQKSLAGFDAVMLPGGFSYGDYLRVGAIARFTNIMPAIIKMANEGKPVFGTCNGFQILTEAGLLPGGLKRNDSQRFVCKTVPLEVVNSQTLFTSHYQDHERIALPIAHADGSYYADEKTLDELEANNQVVFRYATENPNGSLHNIAGITNKQGNVLGMMPHPERAVETILGSTDGLRLFESLLENGRIKVEA
;
A
#
# COMPACT_ATOMS: atom_id res chain seq x y z
N MET A 1 -14.81 8.06 9.26
CA MET A 1 -14.15 6.83 8.80
C MET A 1 -13.29 6.36 9.95
N LYS A 2 -13.52 5.16 10.46
CA LYS A 2 -12.65 4.54 11.46
C LYS A 2 -11.67 3.58 10.79
N ILE A 3 -10.37 3.77 11.03
CA ILE A 3 -9.29 3.08 10.32
C ILE A 3 -8.55 2.13 11.26
N ALA A 4 -8.34 0.89 10.80
CA ALA A 4 -7.50 -0.09 11.49
C ALA A 4 -6.07 -0.05 10.94
N VAL A 5 -5.06 0.14 11.79
CA VAL A 5 -3.65 -0.11 11.45
C VAL A 5 -3.24 -1.46 12.05
N VAL A 6 -2.89 -2.42 11.20
CA VAL A 6 -2.63 -3.80 11.66
C VAL A 6 -1.20 -3.92 12.17
N VAL A 7 -1.02 -4.47 13.38
CA VAL A 7 0.29 -4.73 13.97
C VAL A 7 0.63 -6.21 13.85
N PHE A 8 1.59 -6.50 12.96
CA PHE A 8 2.16 -7.84 12.78
C PHE A 8 3.44 -7.98 13.62
N PRO A 9 3.83 -9.20 14.04
CA PRO A 9 5.16 -9.40 14.61
C PRO A 9 6.21 -9.00 13.56
N GLY A 10 7.09 -8.05 13.87
CA GLY A 10 8.15 -7.59 12.96
C GLY A 10 7.74 -6.48 11.98
N SER A 11 6.48 -6.02 11.97
CA SER A 11 6.19 -4.72 11.37
C SER A 11 6.95 -3.62 12.12
N ASN A 12 7.37 -2.58 11.40
CA ASN A 12 8.16 -1.49 11.98
C ASN A 12 7.77 -0.10 11.45
N CYS A 13 6.81 -0.03 10.54
CA CYS A 13 6.22 1.22 10.03
C CYS A 13 4.76 1.38 10.49
N ASP A 14 4.31 0.59 11.47
CA ASP A 14 2.95 0.73 12.05
C ASP A 14 2.78 2.08 12.75
N VAL A 15 3.78 2.51 13.53
CA VAL A 15 3.80 3.86 14.12
C VAL A 15 3.81 4.94 13.03
N ASP A 16 4.69 4.84 12.02
CA ASP A 16 4.75 5.82 10.92
C ASP A 16 3.37 6.00 10.26
N LEU A 17 2.70 4.88 9.96
CA LEU A 17 1.39 4.88 9.30
C LEU A 17 0.28 5.36 10.23
N TYR A 18 0.34 5.02 11.52
CA TYR A 18 -0.59 5.51 12.53
C TYR A 18 -0.47 7.03 12.70
N GLU A 19 0.74 7.56 12.87
CA GLU A 19 0.98 8.99 13.08
C GLU A 19 0.62 9.81 11.84
N ALA A 20 0.93 9.32 10.63
CA ALA A 20 0.49 9.95 9.39
C ALA A 20 -1.04 10.12 9.34
N LEU A 21 -1.80 9.08 9.71
CA LEU A 21 -3.27 9.14 9.69
C LEU A 21 -3.85 9.90 10.89
N HIS A 22 -3.36 9.66 12.10
CA HIS A 22 -3.92 10.19 13.34
C HIS A 22 -3.45 11.62 13.62
N SER A 23 -2.14 11.85 13.62
CA SER A 23 -1.56 13.12 14.05
C SER A 23 -1.54 14.15 12.92
N VAL A 24 -1.28 13.72 11.68
CA VAL A 24 -1.21 14.63 10.52
C VAL A 24 -2.57 14.78 9.85
N CYS A 25 -3.26 13.68 9.53
CA CYS A 25 -4.58 13.74 8.86
C CYS A 25 -5.78 13.85 9.83
N HIS A 26 -5.56 13.81 11.14
CA HIS A 26 -6.61 13.90 12.17
C HIS A 26 -7.73 12.86 12.00
N ALA A 27 -7.40 11.65 11.53
CA ALA A 27 -8.33 10.55 11.36
C ALA A 27 -8.59 9.79 12.66
N ASP A 28 -9.73 9.08 12.70
CA ASP A 28 -10.05 8.10 13.75
C ASP A 28 -9.33 6.78 13.42
N VAL A 29 -8.28 6.46 14.19
CA VAL A 29 -7.36 5.35 13.91
C VAL A 29 -7.12 4.54 15.17
N GLU A 30 -7.17 3.22 15.05
CA GLU A 30 -6.80 2.30 16.13
C GLU A 30 -5.83 1.22 15.64
N TYR A 31 -4.90 0.84 16.53
CA TYR A 31 -4.08 -0.35 16.30
C TYR A 31 -4.91 -1.62 16.47
N VAL A 32 -4.76 -2.54 15.51
CA VAL A 32 -5.39 -3.86 15.55
C VAL A 32 -4.32 -4.94 15.53
N SER A 33 -4.29 -5.77 16.56
CA SER A 33 -3.36 -6.91 16.61
C SER A 33 -3.70 -7.93 15.52
N HIS A 34 -2.67 -8.48 14.86
CA HIS A 34 -2.79 -9.64 13.95
C HIS A 34 -3.49 -10.87 14.55
N ARG A 35 -3.65 -10.93 15.88
CA ARG A 35 -4.33 -12.03 16.60
C ARG A 35 -5.86 -11.88 16.60
N GLN A 36 -6.37 -10.67 16.37
CA GLN A 36 -7.81 -10.42 16.29
C GLN A 36 -8.42 -11.17 15.11
N LYS A 37 -9.72 -11.46 15.20
CA LYS A 37 -10.47 -12.20 14.17
C LYS A 37 -11.51 -11.34 13.44
N SER A 38 -11.65 -10.08 13.83
CA SER A 38 -12.71 -9.20 13.37
C SER A 38 -12.19 -7.79 13.17
N LEU A 39 -12.73 -7.13 12.14
CA LEU A 39 -12.59 -5.70 11.88
C LEU A 39 -13.98 -5.02 11.91
N ALA A 40 -14.93 -5.60 12.67
CA ALA A 40 -16.24 -4.99 12.84
C ALA A 40 -16.11 -3.58 13.45
N GLY A 41 -16.83 -2.61 12.88
CA GLY A 41 -16.75 -1.21 13.27
C GLY A 41 -15.65 -0.41 12.58
N PHE A 42 -14.76 -1.06 11.80
CA PHE A 42 -13.79 -0.37 10.95
C PHE A 42 -14.33 -0.18 9.54
N ASP A 43 -14.01 0.97 8.96
CA ASP A 43 -14.37 1.35 7.61
C ASP A 43 -13.25 1.04 6.62
N ALA A 44 -11.99 1.08 7.07
CA ALA A 44 -10.81 0.81 6.26
C ALA A 44 -9.72 0.09 7.07
N VAL A 45 -8.78 -0.57 6.39
CA VAL A 45 -7.64 -1.24 7.02
C VAL A 45 -6.32 -0.96 6.28
N MET A 46 -5.28 -0.75 7.08
CA MET A 46 -3.94 -0.36 6.64
C MET A 46 -2.94 -1.43 7.08
N LEU A 47 -2.18 -1.96 6.12
CA LEU A 47 -1.10 -2.92 6.34
C LEU A 47 0.25 -2.18 6.25
N PRO A 48 0.99 -2.09 7.37
CA PRO A 48 2.20 -1.28 7.44
C PRO A 48 3.38 -1.94 6.73
N GLY A 49 4.41 -1.14 6.48
CA GLY A 49 5.72 -1.62 6.08
C GLY A 49 6.51 -2.29 7.22
N GLY A 50 7.68 -2.82 6.85
CA GLY A 50 8.62 -3.45 7.78
C GLY A 50 9.06 -4.83 7.32
N PHE A 51 9.26 -5.74 8.28
CA PHE A 51 9.75 -7.10 8.04
C PHE A 51 8.88 -8.07 8.82
N SER A 52 7.59 -8.18 8.47
CA SER A 52 6.69 -9.07 9.21
C SER A 52 7.24 -10.50 9.24
N TYR A 53 7.32 -11.06 10.44
CA TYR A 53 7.97 -12.35 10.73
C TYR A 53 9.42 -12.45 10.25
N GLY A 54 10.14 -11.33 10.19
CA GLY A 54 11.53 -11.23 9.74
C GLY A 54 11.73 -11.58 8.26
N ASP A 55 10.65 -11.67 7.49
CA ASP A 55 10.64 -12.17 6.11
C ASP A 55 11.33 -13.54 5.95
N TYR A 56 11.37 -14.35 7.02
CA TYR A 56 12.23 -15.54 7.12
C TYR A 56 11.97 -16.64 6.08
N LEU A 57 10.72 -16.79 5.63
CA LEU A 57 10.39 -17.72 4.54
C LEU A 57 10.44 -17.01 3.19
N ARG A 58 9.63 -15.96 3.08
CA ARG A 58 9.50 -15.04 1.96
C ARG A 58 8.74 -13.83 2.49
N VAL A 59 9.01 -12.66 1.91
CA VAL A 59 8.39 -11.41 2.31
C VAL A 59 6.87 -11.48 2.41
N GLY A 60 6.31 -11.11 3.56
CA GLY A 60 4.87 -11.11 3.83
C GLY A 60 4.17 -12.49 3.84
N ALA A 61 4.83 -13.57 3.46
CA ALA A 61 4.19 -14.88 3.24
C ALA A 61 3.63 -15.50 4.53
N ILE A 62 4.31 -15.30 5.67
CA ILE A 62 3.84 -15.83 6.96
C ILE A 62 2.64 -15.01 7.48
N ALA A 63 2.67 -13.68 7.28
CA ALA A 63 1.63 -12.78 7.78
C ALA A 63 0.24 -13.06 7.16
N ARG A 64 0.18 -13.57 5.92
CA ARG A 64 -1.05 -14.06 5.27
C ARG A 64 -1.84 -15.05 6.13
N PHE A 65 -1.18 -15.86 6.94
CA PHE A 65 -1.83 -16.92 7.73
C PHE A 65 -2.29 -16.45 9.11
N THR A 66 -2.19 -15.15 9.41
CA THR A 66 -2.61 -14.62 10.70
C THR A 66 -4.14 -14.52 10.83
N ASN A 67 -4.62 -14.55 12.08
CA ASN A 67 -6.04 -14.59 12.40
C ASN A 67 -6.85 -13.41 11.84
N ILE A 68 -6.20 -12.28 11.60
CA ILE A 68 -6.85 -11.06 11.11
C ILE A 68 -7.10 -11.09 9.59
N MET A 69 -6.32 -11.87 8.83
CA MET A 69 -6.36 -11.86 7.37
C MET A 69 -7.72 -12.26 6.77
N PRO A 70 -8.46 -13.25 7.32
CA PRO A 70 -9.83 -13.51 6.87
C PRO A 70 -10.75 -12.29 6.98
N ALA A 71 -10.61 -11.46 8.02
CA ALA A 71 -11.40 -10.24 8.18
C ALA A 71 -10.98 -9.15 7.18
N ILE A 72 -9.69 -9.03 6.87
CA ILE A 72 -9.17 -8.12 5.83
C ILE A 72 -9.70 -8.53 4.45
N ILE A 73 -9.65 -9.82 4.12
CA ILE A 73 -10.16 -10.34 2.84
C ILE A 73 -11.66 -10.09 2.73
N LYS A 74 -12.42 -10.32 3.81
CA LYS A 74 -13.85 -9.99 3.86
C LYS A 74 -14.10 -8.51 3.60
N MET A 75 -13.36 -7.62 4.28
CA MET A 75 -13.45 -6.17 4.10
C MET A 75 -13.16 -5.76 2.65
N ALA A 76 -12.10 -6.30 2.04
CA ALA A 76 -11.77 -6.06 0.63
C ALA A 76 -12.91 -6.49 -0.31
N ASN A 77 -13.52 -7.65 -0.07
CA ASN A 77 -14.64 -8.15 -0.89
C ASN A 77 -15.94 -7.34 -0.71
N GLU A 78 -16.09 -6.64 0.42
CA GLU A 78 -17.19 -5.71 0.68
C GLU A 78 -16.96 -4.32 0.02
N GLY A 79 -15.87 -4.15 -0.73
CA GLY A 79 -15.54 -2.88 -1.38
C GLY A 79 -14.94 -1.83 -0.45
N LYS A 80 -14.65 -2.18 0.81
CA LYS A 80 -14.05 -1.25 1.77
C LYS A 80 -12.55 -1.02 1.48
N PRO A 81 -11.99 0.14 1.84
CA PRO A 81 -10.62 0.47 1.51
C PRO A 81 -9.61 -0.41 2.25
N VAL A 82 -8.67 -0.98 1.51
CA VAL A 82 -7.51 -1.72 2.03
C VAL A 82 -6.25 -1.13 1.42
N PHE A 83 -5.32 -0.71 2.24
CA PHE A 83 -4.04 -0.15 1.79
C PHE A 83 -2.88 -0.97 2.35
N GLY A 84 -1.85 -1.22 1.53
CA GLY A 84 -0.62 -1.86 1.96
C GLY A 84 0.61 -1.15 1.40
N THR A 85 1.49 -0.65 2.28
CA THR A 85 2.76 -0.05 1.90
C THR A 85 3.93 -0.99 2.17
N CYS A 86 4.89 -1.07 1.24
CA CYS A 86 6.10 -1.89 1.32
C CYS A 86 5.80 -3.35 1.69
N ASN A 87 6.01 -3.76 2.95
CA ASN A 87 5.65 -5.10 3.43
C ASN A 87 4.15 -5.38 3.40
N GLY A 88 3.31 -4.36 3.60
CA GLY A 88 1.88 -4.47 3.38
C GLY A 88 1.52 -4.86 1.95
N PHE A 89 2.20 -4.31 0.93
CA PHE A 89 1.97 -4.70 -0.46
C PHE A 89 2.36 -6.17 -0.71
N GLN A 90 3.49 -6.59 -0.18
CA GLN A 90 3.93 -7.99 -0.23
C GLN A 90 2.88 -8.92 0.39
N ILE A 91 2.35 -8.58 1.57
CA ILE A 91 1.27 -9.33 2.22
C ILE A 91 0.01 -9.40 1.35
N LEU A 92 -0.40 -8.29 0.71
CA LEU A 92 -1.60 -8.27 -0.16
C LEU A 92 -1.45 -9.18 -1.38
N THR A 93 -0.27 -9.24 -1.99
CA THR A 93 0.01 -10.17 -3.10
C THR A 93 0.02 -11.62 -2.63
N GLU A 94 0.65 -11.92 -1.49
CA GLU A 94 0.67 -13.26 -0.90
C GLU A 94 -0.73 -13.75 -0.54
N ALA A 95 -1.60 -12.84 -0.07
CA ALA A 95 -2.99 -13.11 0.26
C ALA A 95 -3.91 -13.26 -0.97
N GLY A 96 -3.42 -12.93 -2.18
CA GLY A 96 -4.20 -12.95 -3.41
C GLY A 96 -5.23 -11.81 -3.52
N LEU A 97 -5.10 -10.76 -2.70
CA LEU A 97 -5.91 -9.55 -2.81
C LEU A 97 -5.42 -8.63 -3.94
N LEU A 98 -4.14 -8.74 -4.28
CA LEU A 98 -3.53 -8.12 -5.46
C LEU A 98 -2.83 -9.20 -6.31
N PRO A 99 -2.85 -9.05 -7.64
CA PRO A 99 -2.16 -9.99 -8.52
C PRO A 99 -0.63 -9.77 -8.49
N GLY A 100 0.11 -10.74 -9.06
CA GLY A 100 1.56 -10.68 -9.14
C GLY A 100 2.26 -11.04 -7.82
N GLY A 101 3.51 -10.62 -7.70
CA GLY A 101 4.33 -10.82 -6.51
C GLY A 101 5.57 -9.93 -6.50
N LEU A 102 6.23 -9.87 -5.36
CA LEU A 102 7.42 -9.06 -5.13
C LEU A 102 8.62 -9.98 -4.95
N LYS A 103 9.63 -9.81 -5.80
CA LYS A 103 10.89 -10.56 -5.73
C LYS A 103 12.03 -9.67 -5.25
N ARG A 104 13.17 -10.31 -4.98
CA ARG A 104 14.44 -9.63 -4.70
C ARG A 104 14.74 -8.58 -5.77
N ASN A 105 15.17 -7.39 -5.33
CA ASN A 105 15.63 -6.34 -6.21
C ASN A 105 16.71 -6.90 -7.16
N ASP A 106 16.74 -6.48 -8.42
CA ASP A 106 17.75 -6.95 -9.38
C ASP A 106 19.19 -6.65 -8.91
N SER A 107 19.37 -5.56 -8.16
CA SER A 107 20.64 -5.18 -7.53
C SER A 107 21.10 -6.13 -6.41
N GLN A 108 20.24 -7.04 -5.95
CA GLN A 108 20.44 -7.93 -4.80
C GLN A 108 20.65 -7.22 -3.45
N ARG A 109 20.48 -5.90 -3.41
CA ARG A 109 20.75 -5.04 -2.25
C ARG A 109 19.48 -4.37 -1.74
N PHE A 110 19.49 -4.06 -0.45
CA PHE A 110 18.50 -3.15 0.14
C PHE A 110 18.70 -1.74 -0.43
N VAL A 111 17.62 -1.09 -0.84
CA VAL A 111 17.61 0.27 -1.36
C VAL A 111 16.81 1.15 -0.41
N CYS A 112 17.45 2.22 0.08
CA CYS A 112 16.86 3.22 0.97
C CYS A 112 17.15 4.62 0.42
N LYS A 113 16.18 5.24 -0.24
CA LYS A 113 16.30 6.60 -0.81
C LYS A 113 14.93 7.16 -1.16
N THR A 114 14.85 8.45 -1.40
CA THR A 114 13.68 9.08 -2.03
C THR A 114 13.80 8.92 -3.54
N VAL A 115 12.73 8.48 -4.20
CA VAL A 115 12.69 8.26 -5.65
C VAL A 115 11.54 9.02 -6.30
N PRO A 116 11.73 9.51 -7.53
CA PRO A 116 10.66 10.14 -8.29
C PRO A 116 9.69 9.08 -8.82
N LEU A 117 8.40 9.35 -8.69
CA LEU A 117 7.29 8.55 -9.18
C LEU A 117 6.44 9.37 -10.15
N GLU A 118 5.71 8.65 -10.99
CA GLU A 118 4.56 9.16 -11.74
C GLU A 118 3.28 8.62 -11.12
N VAL A 119 2.30 9.49 -10.91
CA VAL A 119 0.92 9.09 -10.64
C VAL A 119 0.24 8.85 -11.99
N VAL A 120 0.26 7.60 -12.47
CA VAL A 120 -0.29 7.23 -13.79
C VAL A 120 -1.79 6.96 -13.78
N ASN A 121 -2.39 6.83 -12.58
CA ASN A 121 -3.84 6.81 -12.42
C ASN A 121 -4.24 7.67 -11.21
N SER A 122 -4.77 8.87 -11.50
CA SER A 122 -5.31 9.83 -10.52
C SER A 122 -6.80 9.59 -10.19
N GLN A 123 -7.46 8.65 -10.87
CA GLN A 123 -8.91 8.39 -10.76
C GLN A 123 -9.22 7.23 -9.81
N THR A 124 -8.42 7.05 -8.76
CA THR A 124 -8.64 6.01 -7.74
C THR A 124 -9.11 6.62 -6.43
N LEU A 125 -9.66 5.77 -5.57
CA LEU A 125 -10.00 6.12 -4.18
C LEU A 125 -8.83 6.79 -3.45
N PHE A 126 -7.60 6.39 -3.76
CA PHE A 126 -6.39 6.77 -3.05
C PHE A 126 -5.62 7.90 -3.72
N THR A 127 -6.02 8.36 -4.91
CA THR A 127 -5.21 9.29 -5.71
C THR A 127 -5.95 10.48 -6.30
N SER A 128 -7.19 10.74 -5.87
CA SER A 128 -8.00 11.84 -6.41
C SER A 128 -7.46 13.26 -6.14
N HIS A 129 -6.54 13.43 -5.19
CA HIS A 129 -5.85 14.70 -4.90
C HIS A 129 -4.58 14.92 -5.73
N TYR A 130 -4.19 13.94 -6.56
CA TYR A 130 -3.09 14.11 -7.51
C TYR A 130 -3.61 14.51 -8.88
N GLN A 131 -2.79 15.24 -9.63
CA GLN A 131 -3.04 15.48 -11.04
C GLN A 131 -2.66 14.26 -11.87
N ASP A 132 -3.26 14.16 -13.05
CA ASP A 132 -2.93 13.11 -13.99
C ASP A 132 -1.46 13.24 -14.45
N HIS A 133 -0.72 12.12 -14.42
CA HIS A 133 0.71 12.07 -14.72
C HIS A 133 1.59 12.99 -13.84
N GLU A 134 1.12 13.35 -12.64
CA GLU A 134 1.89 14.19 -11.72
C GLU A 134 3.18 13.49 -11.28
N ARG A 135 4.27 14.26 -11.19
CA ARG A 135 5.55 13.81 -10.65
C ARG A 135 5.61 14.11 -9.16
N ILE A 136 5.79 13.06 -8.36
CA ILE A 136 5.95 13.14 -6.90
C ILE A 136 7.24 12.43 -6.48
N ALA A 137 7.71 12.65 -5.26
CA ALA A 137 8.89 11.98 -4.72
C ALA A 137 8.59 11.32 -3.37
N LEU A 138 8.70 9.98 -3.32
CA LEU A 138 8.42 9.21 -2.10
C LEU A 138 9.64 8.39 -1.64
N PRO A 139 9.85 8.24 -0.32
CA PRO A 139 10.85 7.31 0.22
C PRO A 139 10.56 5.85 -0.17
N ILE A 140 11.61 5.09 -0.43
CA ILE A 140 11.59 3.62 -0.53
C ILE A 140 12.58 3.02 0.46
N ALA A 141 12.28 1.83 0.97
CA ALA A 141 13.12 1.10 1.91
C ALA A 141 12.88 -0.42 1.79
N HIS A 142 13.45 -1.07 0.78
CA HIS A 142 13.21 -2.50 0.53
C HIS A 142 14.40 -3.22 -0.13
N ALA A 143 14.56 -4.51 0.16
CA ALA A 143 15.43 -5.40 -0.60
C ALA A 143 14.65 -6.30 -1.59
N ASP A 144 13.35 -6.44 -1.38
CA ASP A 144 12.46 -7.35 -2.13
C ASP A 144 11.24 -6.57 -2.64
N GLY A 145 11.49 -5.57 -3.48
CA GLY A 145 10.46 -4.67 -4.02
C GLY A 145 10.28 -4.77 -5.53
N SER A 146 10.90 -5.73 -6.20
CA SER A 146 10.80 -5.90 -7.65
C SER A 146 9.45 -6.54 -7.98
N TYR A 147 8.51 -5.76 -8.51
CA TYR A 147 7.21 -6.26 -8.94
C TYR A 147 7.33 -7.13 -10.18
N TYR A 148 6.69 -8.28 -10.13
CA TYR A 148 6.68 -9.27 -11.19
C TYR A 148 5.29 -9.88 -11.35
N ALA A 149 4.88 -10.08 -12.59
CA ALA A 149 3.71 -10.86 -12.98
C ALA A 149 3.94 -11.44 -14.38
N ASP A 150 3.12 -12.42 -14.79
CA ASP A 150 3.15 -12.88 -16.18
C ASP A 150 2.60 -11.82 -17.15
N GLU A 151 2.92 -11.97 -18.44
CA GLU A 151 2.55 -11.01 -19.49
C GLU A 151 1.04 -10.77 -19.54
N LYS A 152 0.24 -11.83 -19.43
CA LYS A 152 -1.22 -11.74 -19.40
C LYS A 152 -1.71 -10.87 -18.23
N THR A 153 -1.15 -11.07 -17.04
CA THR A 153 -1.51 -10.30 -15.85
C THR A 153 -1.09 -8.84 -15.99
N LEU A 154 0.07 -8.57 -16.58
CA LEU A 154 0.51 -7.20 -16.89
C LEU A 154 -0.45 -6.52 -17.86
N ASP A 155 -0.82 -7.18 -18.96
CA ASP A 155 -1.78 -6.65 -19.93
C ASP A 155 -3.15 -6.38 -19.29
N GLU A 156 -3.62 -7.27 -18.43
CA GLU A 156 -4.86 -7.06 -17.68
C GLU A 156 -4.76 -5.85 -16.72
N LEU A 157 -3.62 -5.65 -16.06
CA LEU A 157 -3.41 -4.51 -15.17
C LEU A 157 -3.44 -3.19 -15.94
N GLU A 158 -2.80 -3.13 -17.12
CA GLU A 158 -2.80 -1.96 -17.99
C GLU A 158 -4.20 -1.69 -18.54
N ALA A 159 -4.86 -2.70 -19.10
CA ALA A 159 -6.18 -2.57 -19.72
C ALA A 159 -7.27 -2.14 -18.74
N ASN A 160 -7.14 -2.52 -17.46
CA ASN A 160 -8.09 -2.14 -16.41
C ASN A 160 -7.67 -0.88 -15.62
N ASN A 161 -6.64 -0.14 -16.06
CA ASN A 161 -6.09 1.02 -15.36
C ASN A 161 -5.73 0.74 -13.89
N GLN A 162 -5.25 -0.47 -13.58
CA GLN A 162 -4.94 -0.86 -12.21
C GLN A 162 -3.53 -0.43 -11.76
N VAL A 163 -2.65 -0.04 -12.68
CA VAL A 163 -1.35 0.56 -12.32
C VAL A 163 -1.59 1.99 -11.85
N VAL A 164 -1.15 2.31 -10.63
CA VAL A 164 -1.39 3.63 -10.00
C VAL A 164 -0.12 4.46 -9.98
N PHE A 165 1.00 3.83 -9.62
CA PHE A 165 2.29 4.51 -9.53
C PHE A 165 3.32 3.78 -10.38
N ARG A 166 4.11 4.56 -11.12
CA ARG A 166 5.34 4.07 -11.76
C ARG A 166 6.55 4.79 -11.23
N TYR A 167 7.68 4.10 -11.17
CA TYR A 167 8.95 4.78 -11.04
C TYR A 167 9.23 5.61 -12.31
N ALA A 168 9.59 6.87 -12.12
CA ALA A 168 9.66 7.86 -13.18
C ALA A 168 10.98 7.79 -13.97
N THR A 169 12.07 8.17 -13.32
CA THR A 169 13.38 8.42 -13.94
C THR A 169 14.30 7.21 -13.86
N GLU A 170 14.09 6.37 -12.85
CA GLU A 170 14.91 5.20 -12.58
C GLU A 170 14.04 4.05 -12.10
N ASN A 171 14.49 2.82 -12.27
CA ASN A 171 13.83 1.64 -11.71
C ASN A 171 14.74 1.05 -10.62
N PRO A 172 14.51 1.37 -9.34
CA PRO A 172 15.46 1.06 -8.27
C PRO A 172 15.52 -0.42 -7.90
N ASN A 173 14.54 -1.21 -8.31
CA ASN A 173 14.39 -2.63 -7.94
C ASN A 173 14.25 -3.58 -9.13
N GLY A 174 14.08 -3.08 -10.35
CA GLY A 174 13.84 -3.91 -11.53
C GLY A 174 12.39 -4.41 -11.64
N SER A 175 11.42 -3.61 -11.18
CA SER A 175 10.00 -3.93 -11.36
C SER A 175 9.60 -3.92 -12.83
N LEU A 176 8.82 -4.89 -13.27
CA LEU A 176 8.29 -4.89 -14.64
C LEU A 176 7.43 -3.65 -14.90
N HIS A 177 7.56 -3.08 -16.10
CA HIS A 177 6.92 -1.83 -16.53
C HIS A 177 7.11 -0.65 -15.56
N ASN A 178 8.18 -0.65 -14.77
CA ASN A 178 8.44 0.34 -13.71
C ASN A 178 7.31 0.44 -12.67
N ILE A 179 6.50 -0.60 -12.48
CA ILE A 179 5.36 -0.57 -11.55
C ILE A 179 5.86 -0.37 -10.11
N ALA A 180 5.34 0.66 -9.43
CA ALA A 180 5.62 0.96 -8.04
C ALA A 180 4.40 0.73 -7.12
N GLY A 181 3.19 0.74 -7.68
CA GLY A 181 1.96 0.40 -6.96
C GLY A 181 0.78 0.14 -7.88
N ILE A 182 -0.11 -0.75 -7.44
CA ILE A 182 -1.27 -1.25 -8.19
C ILE A 182 -2.52 -1.33 -7.30
N THR A 183 -3.68 -1.34 -7.94
CA THR A 183 -4.97 -1.63 -7.29
C THR A 183 -5.56 -2.97 -7.73
N ASN A 184 -6.54 -3.49 -6.98
CA ASN A 184 -7.40 -4.57 -7.46
C ASN A 184 -8.40 -4.05 -8.51
N LYS A 185 -9.09 -4.97 -9.20
CA LYS A 185 -10.07 -4.61 -10.25
C LYS A 185 -11.22 -3.73 -9.76
N GLN A 186 -11.57 -3.80 -8.47
CA GLN A 186 -12.61 -2.96 -7.86
C GLN A 186 -12.10 -1.57 -7.43
N GLY A 187 -10.78 -1.34 -7.42
CA GLY A 187 -10.16 -0.06 -7.05
C GLY A 187 -10.09 0.24 -5.55
N ASN A 188 -10.59 -0.66 -4.68
CA ASN A 188 -10.63 -0.45 -3.23
C ASN A 188 -9.43 -1.05 -2.47
N VAL A 189 -8.59 -1.85 -3.12
CA VAL A 189 -7.35 -2.38 -2.53
C VAL A 189 -6.18 -1.73 -3.26
N LEU A 190 -5.29 -1.01 -2.56
CA LEU A 190 -4.06 -0.44 -3.10
C LEU A 190 -2.84 -1.05 -2.41
N GLY A 191 -1.88 -1.52 -3.20
CA GLY A 191 -0.56 -1.92 -2.73
C GLY A 191 0.53 -1.10 -3.41
N MET A 192 1.51 -0.64 -2.67
CA MET A 192 2.67 0.09 -3.24
C MET A 192 3.95 -0.15 -2.45
N MET A 193 5.10 -0.13 -3.13
CA MET A 193 6.42 -0.28 -2.49
C MET A 193 6.95 1.00 -1.81
N PRO A 194 6.74 2.21 -2.35
CA PRO A 194 7.12 3.44 -1.67
C PRO A 194 6.30 3.69 -0.41
N HIS A 195 6.86 4.48 0.51
CA HIS A 195 6.32 4.82 1.83
C HIS A 195 5.70 6.22 1.84
N PRO A 196 4.41 6.39 1.45
CA PRO A 196 3.75 7.69 1.50
C PRO A 196 3.65 8.24 2.93
N GLU A 197 3.54 7.37 3.93
CA GLU A 197 3.49 7.74 5.36
C GLU A 197 4.77 8.43 5.85
N ARG A 198 5.88 8.29 5.12
CA ARG A 198 7.15 8.96 5.42
C ARG A 198 7.34 10.30 4.69
N ALA A 199 6.33 10.74 3.94
CA ALA A 199 6.35 11.97 3.17
C ALA A 199 5.05 12.77 3.41
N VAL A 200 4.68 12.94 4.68
CA VAL A 200 3.46 13.64 5.11
C VAL A 200 3.72 15.00 5.76
N GLU A 201 4.97 15.28 6.13
CA GLU A 201 5.37 16.52 6.79
C GLU A 201 6.67 17.06 6.18
N THR A 202 6.77 18.38 6.06
CA THR A 202 7.96 19.05 5.48
C THR A 202 9.25 18.73 6.24
N ILE A 203 9.18 18.52 7.56
CA ILE A 203 10.34 18.13 8.38
C ILE A 203 10.88 16.73 8.03
N LEU A 204 10.04 15.85 7.47
CA LEU A 204 10.42 14.52 6.97
C LEU A 204 10.98 14.56 5.53
N GLY A 205 10.94 15.74 4.90
CA GLY A 205 11.56 16.02 3.61
C GLY A 205 10.58 16.29 2.46
N SER A 206 9.31 15.88 2.58
CA SER A 206 8.25 16.16 1.59
C SER A 206 6.86 15.94 2.20
N THR A 207 5.85 16.53 1.59
CA THR A 207 4.41 16.30 1.87
C THR A 207 3.72 15.56 0.73
N ASP A 208 4.45 15.05 -0.26
CA ASP A 208 3.89 14.41 -1.44
C ASP A 208 3.02 13.18 -1.14
N GLY A 209 3.29 12.48 -0.04
CA GLY A 209 2.50 11.32 0.40
C GLY A 209 1.20 11.68 1.12
N LEU A 210 1.07 12.92 1.61
CA LEU A 210 -0.10 13.38 2.37
C LEU A 210 -1.40 13.24 1.57
N ARG A 211 -1.35 13.62 0.29
CA ARG A 211 -2.50 13.65 -0.63
C ARG A 211 -3.12 12.27 -0.87
N LEU A 212 -2.35 11.19 -0.69
CA LEU A 212 -2.88 9.82 -0.74
C LEU A 212 -3.87 9.57 0.40
N PHE A 213 -3.51 9.99 1.62
CA PHE A 213 -4.36 9.83 2.79
C PHE A 213 -5.54 10.79 2.78
N GLU A 214 -5.37 12.01 2.28
CA GLU A 214 -6.48 12.95 2.05
C GLU A 214 -7.51 12.39 1.06
N SER A 215 -7.04 11.82 -0.06
CA SER A 215 -7.91 11.14 -1.05
C SER A 215 -8.69 9.99 -0.41
N LEU A 216 -8.00 9.14 0.36
CA LEU A 216 -8.63 8.04 1.07
C LEU A 216 -9.72 8.54 2.04
N LEU A 217 -9.44 9.56 2.84
CA LEU A 217 -10.35 10.06 3.87
C LEU A 217 -11.59 10.75 3.27
N GLU A 218 -11.44 11.41 2.13
CA GLU A 218 -12.54 12.02 1.38
C GLU A 218 -13.42 10.95 0.72
N ASN A 219 -12.82 9.99 0.02
CA ASN A 219 -13.55 9.07 -0.84
C ASN A 219 -14.00 7.78 -0.16
N GLY A 220 -13.28 7.30 0.85
CA GLY A 220 -13.49 5.95 1.40
C GLY A 220 -14.69 5.82 2.34
N ARG A 221 -15.47 6.88 2.54
CA ARG A 221 -16.78 6.77 3.17
C ARG A 221 -17.73 6.16 2.14
N ILE A 222 -18.14 4.90 2.35
CA ILE A 222 -19.22 4.30 1.56
C ILE A 222 -20.42 5.24 1.67
N LYS A 223 -20.78 5.89 0.56
CA LYS A 223 -22.03 6.66 0.47
C LYS A 223 -23.15 5.64 0.65
N VAL A 224 -23.74 5.60 1.84
CA VAL A 224 -25.02 4.93 2.03
C VAL A 224 -26.00 5.79 1.24
N GLU A 225 -26.43 5.31 0.08
CA GLU A 225 -27.56 5.93 -0.61
C GLU A 225 -28.73 5.96 0.37
N ALA A 226 -29.23 7.17 0.63
CA ALA A 226 -30.36 7.42 1.51
C ALA A 226 -31.69 7.07 0.83
#